data_AF-A0A915D496-F1
#
_entry.id   AF-A0A915D496-F1
#
_cell.length_a   1.000
_cell.length_b   1.000
_cell.length_c   1.000
_cell.angle_alpha   90.00
_cell.angle_beta   90.00
_cell.angle_gamma   90.00
#
_symmetry.space_group_name_H-M   'P 1'
#
loop_
_entity.id
_entity.type
_entity.pdbx_description
1 polymer ?
#
loop_
_entity_poly.entity_id
_entity_poly.type
_entity_poly.pdbx_seq_one_letter_code
_entity_poly.pdbx_strand_id
1 'polypeptide(L)'
;MHFCRASRPQDPFSSQGPIEQLNLIIDLLGTPMADEMRGACEGARNHVLRAPARQANVMRLYSLTHQSNHEAILLLQEMLKFDPEKRITVEEALKHSYLEEGRMRFHSCMCTCCYTSTRRERVFTKLFDPCHRTPFDPMWEKELSRLSMFELRTVFSITYGEFANSSVAQASELPPSPNAWD
;
A
#
# COMPACT_ATOMS: atom_id res chain seq x y z
N MET A 1 -28.82 1.07 -19.21
CA MET A 1 -27.63 1.64 -18.55
C MET A 1 -27.00 0.55 -17.70
N HIS A 2 -25.86 0.04 -18.14
CA HIS A 2 -25.11 -1.03 -17.46
C HIS A 2 -24.48 -0.46 -16.19
N PHE A 3 -24.86 -0.99 -15.03
CA PHE A 3 -24.09 -0.83 -13.80
C PHE A 3 -22.76 -1.57 -13.99
N CYS A 4 -21.67 -0.83 -14.17
CA CYS A 4 -20.33 -1.35 -13.93
C CYS A 4 -20.24 -1.74 -12.44
N ARG A 5 -20.54 -3.00 -12.14
CA ARG A 5 -20.02 -3.68 -10.95
C ARG A 5 -18.51 -3.57 -11.06
N ALA A 6 -17.90 -2.64 -10.31
CA ALA A 6 -16.46 -2.68 -10.10
C ALA A 6 -16.15 -4.07 -9.52
N SER A 7 -15.54 -4.92 -10.33
CA SER A 7 -15.03 -6.20 -9.89
C SER A 7 -14.19 -5.94 -8.64
N ARG A 8 -14.44 -6.68 -7.54
CA ARG A 8 -13.57 -6.61 -6.37
C ARG A 8 -12.13 -6.74 -6.87
N PRO A 9 -11.19 -5.83 -6.50
CA PRO A 9 -9.79 -6.08 -6.78
C PRO A 9 -9.47 -7.43 -6.14
N GLN A 10 -9.12 -8.42 -6.95
CA GLN A 10 -8.63 -9.69 -6.43
C GLN A 10 -7.33 -9.39 -5.72
N ASP A 11 -7.26 -9.71 -4.43
CA ASP A 11 -6.02 -9.62 -3.66
C ASP A 11 -4.94 -10.44 -4.38
N PRO A 12 -3.87 -9.81 -4.90
CA PRO A 12 -2.83 -10.50 -5.65
C PRO A 12 -2.09 -11.55 -4.81
N PHE A 13 -2.29 -11.56 -3.49
CA PHE A 13 -1.67 -12.43 -2.52
C PHE A 13 -2.68 -13.27 -1.72
N SER A 14 -3.85 -13.59 -2.27
CA SER A 14 -4.77 -14.53 -1.62
C SER A 14 -4.30 -15.99 -1.81
N SER A 15 -3.94 -16.68 -0.73
CA SER A 15 -3.50 -18.09 -0.76
C SER A 15 -4.19 -18.97 0.29
N GLN A 16 -4.11 -20.29 0.12
CA GLN A 16 -4.63 -21.28 1.06
C GLN A 16 -3.62 -21.68 2.15
N GLY A 17 -2.35 -21.26 2.05
CA GLY A 17 -1.36 -21.55 3.07
C GLY A 17 0.00 -20.87 2.87
N PRO A 18 0.91 -20.94 3.87
CA PRO A 18 2.15 -20.15 3.88
C PRO A 18 3.09 -20.43 2.71
N ILE A 19 3.14 -21.68 2.21
CA ILE A 19 3.98 -22.06 1.07
C ILE A 19 3.44 -21.47 -0.23
N GLU A 20 2.11 -21.53 -0.42
CA GLU A 20 1.47 -20.95 -1.59
C GLU A 20 1.58 -19.41 -1.56
N GLN A 21 1.42 -18.79 -0.39
CA GLN A 21 1.69 -17.36 -0.19
C GLN A 21 3.10 -16.98 -0.63
N LEU A 22 4.10 -17.75 -0.19
CA LEU A 22 5.49 -17.52 -0.57
C LEU A 22 5.66 -17.67 -2.09
N ASN A 23 5.05 -18.67 -2.72
CA ASN A 23 5.11 -18.82 -4.17
C ASN A 23 4.51 -17.62 -4.90
N LEU A 24 3.37 -17.08 -4.45
CA LEU A 24 2.76 -15.88 -5.05
C LEU A 24 3.68 -14.66 -4.96
N ILE A 25 4.35 -14.48 -3.81
CA ILE A 25 5.35 -13.42 -3.63
C ILE A 25 6.50 -13.58 -4.61
N ILE A 26 7.07 -14.78 -4.72
CA ILE A 26 8.18 -15.07 -5.63
C ILE A 26 7.76 -14.95 -7.10
N ASP A 27 6.52 -15.30 -7.45
CA ASP A 27 6.00 -15.14 -8.81
C ASP A 27 5.85 -13.67 -9.22
N LEU A 28 5.62 -12.77 -8.26
CA LEU A 28 5.55 -11.34 -8.51
C LEU A 28 6.95 -10.71 -8.51
N LEU A 29 7.76 -10.98 -7.50
CA LEU A 29 9.04 -10.29 -7.26
C LEU A 29 10.24 -10.95 -7.94
N GLY A 30 10.10 -12.19 -8.39
CA GLY A 30 11.21 -13.02 -8.84
C GLY A 30 11.91 -13.75 -7.70
N THR A 31 12.84 -14.63 -8.05
CA THR A 31 13.64 -15.39 -7.06
C THR A 31 14.69 -14.48 -6.43
N PRO A 32 14.63 -14.23 -5.09
CA PRO A 32 15.58 -13.38 -4.39
C PRO A 32 16.94 -14.06 -4.29
N MET A 33 17.99 -13.25 -4.13
CA MET A 33 19.33 -13.75 -3.87
C MET A 33 19.47 -14.27 -2.43
N ALA A 34 20.52 -15.07 -2.18
CA ALA A 34 20.72 -15.69 -0.88
C ALA A 34 20.94 -14.67 0.26
N ASP A 35 21.54 -13.52 -0.05
CA ASP A 35 21.74 -12.40 0.87
C ASP A 35 20.41 -11.70 1.19
N GLU A 36 19.49 -11.61 0.23
CA GLU A 36 18.16 -11.01 0.41
C GLU A 36 17.24 -11.87 1.29
N MET A 37 17.56 -13.16 1.42
CA MET A 37 16.82 -14.11 2.25
C MET A 37 17.41 -14.29 3.67
N ARG A 38 18.31 -13.42 4.13
CA ARG A 38 18.94 -13.54 5.47
C ARG A 38 17.93 -13.62 6.62
N GLY A 39 16.82 -12.89 6.53
CA GLY A 39 15.76 -12.88 7.53
C GLY A 39 14.74 -14.03 7.41
N ALA A 40 14.81 -14.83 6.34
CA ALA A 40 13.88 -15.93 6.11
C ALA A 40 14.29 -17.20 6.88
N CYS A 41 13.30 -17.96 7.36
CA CYS A 41 13.55 -19.23 8.01
C CYS A 41 14.14 -20.27 7.05
N GLU A 42 14.83 -21.27 7.58
CA GLU A 42 15.53 -22.30 6.79
C GLU A 42 14.58 -23.03 5.83
N GLY A 43 13.38 -23.37 6.29
CA GLY A 43 12.36 -24.03 5.46
C GLY A 43 11.96 -23.21 4.23
N ALA A 44 11.72 -21.90 4.42
CA ALA A 44 11.37 -21.00 3.33
C ALA A 44 12.54 -20.82 2.34
N ARG A 45 13.77 -20.66 2.85
CA ARG A 45 14.98 -20.56 2.02
C ARG A 45 15.18 -21.81 1.16
N ASN A 46 15.10 -22.98 1.79
CA ASN A 46 15.25 -24.26 1.09
C ASN A 46 14.15 -24.47 0.04
N HIS A 47 12.92 -24.07 0.34
CA HIS A 47 11.82 -24.11 -0.63
C HIS A 47 12.09 -23.24 -1.86
N VAL A 48 12.50 -21.98 -1.65
CA VAL A 48 12.81 -21.04 -2.75
C VAL A 48 14.00 -21.53 -3.58
N LEU A 49 15.08 -21.99 -2.94
CA LEU A 49 16.31 -22.42 -3.63
C LEU A 49 16.17 -23.74 -4.39
N ARG A 50 15.22 -24.61 -4.00
CA ARG A 50 14.93 -25.85 -4.74
C ARG A 50 14.01 -25.62 -5.93
N ALA A 51 13.26 -24.53 -5.94
CA ALA A 51 12.39 -24.19 -7.05
C ALA A 51 13.19 -23.63 -8.24
N PRO A 52 12.68 -23.76 -9.47
CA PRO A 52 13.26 -23.07 -10.63
C PRO A 52 13.27 -21.55 -10.41
N ALA A 53 14.35 -20.89 -10.85
CA ALA A 53 14.47 -19.45 -10.78
C ALA A 53 13.37 -18.76 -11.60
N ARG A 54 12.77 -17.71 -11.03
CA ARG A 54 11.68 -16.93 -11.62
C ARG A 54 12.13 -15.48 -11.81
N GLN A 55 11.73 -14.86 -12.92
CA GLN A 55 11.96 -13.44 -13.16
C GLN A 55 10.86 -12.60 -12.50
N ALA A 56 11.20 -11.36 -12.12
CA ALA A 56 10.23 -10.41 -11.58
C ALA A 56 9.15 -10.09 -12.62
N ASN A 57 7.88 -10.21 -12.22
CA ASN A 57 6.74 -9.94 -13.10
C ASN A 57 6.24 -8.50 -12.91
N VAL A 58 7.01 -7.55 -13.40
CA VAL A 58 6.67 -6.12 -13.33
C VAL A 58 5.36 -5.80 -14.05
N MET A 59 5.05 -6.52 -15.14
CA MET A 59 3.81 -6.34 -15.89
C MET A 59 2.57 -6.63 -15.06
N ARG A 60 2.65 -7.55 -14.09
CA ARG A 60 1.56 -7.81 -13.16
C ARG A 60 1.30 -6.61 -12.26
N LEU A 61 2.32 -5.85 -11.84
CA LEU A 61 2.11 -4.59 -11.10
C LEU A 61 1.34 -3.57 -11.95
N TYR A 62 1.72 -3.40 -13.22
CA TYR A 62 1.01 -2.52 -14.16
C TYR A 62 -0.46 -2.92 -14.33
N SER A 63 -0.77 -4.22 -14.32
CA SER A 63 -2.16 -4.69 -14.42
C SER A 63 -3.00 -4.43 -13.16
N LEU A 64 -2.36 -4.29 -11.98
CA LEU A 64 -3.02 -4.01 -10.71
C LEU A 64 -3.35 -2.53 -10.55
N THR A 65 -2.54 -1.64 -11.13
CA THR A 65 -2.83 -0.21 -11.13
C THR A 65 -3.80 0.10 -12.27
N HIS A 66 -5.06 0.33 -11.92
CA HIS A 66 -6.04 0.85 -12.88
C HIS A 66 -5.58 2.25 -13.33
N GLN A 67 -5.34 2.40 -14.63
CA GLN A 67 -4.76 3.60 -15.27
C GLN A 67 -3.27 3.76 -14.98
N SER A 68 -2.51 3.96 -16.05
CA SER A 68 -1.06 3.82 -16.19
C SER A 68 -0.24 4.87 -15.42
N ASN A 69 -0.42 4.98 -14.10
CA ASN A 69 0.37 5.88 -13.29
C ASN A 69 1.74 5.24 -13.00
N HIS A 70 2.73 5.56 -13.84
CA HIS A 70 4.09 5.06 -13.74
C HIS A 70 4.71 5.33 -12.36
N GLU A 71 4.45 6.48 -11.76
CA GLU A 71 4.95 6.83 -10.43
C GLU A 71 4.38 5.91 -9.34
N ALA A 72 3.14 5.44 -9.49
CA ALA A 72 2.57 4.45 -8.57
C ALA A 72 3.33 3.13 -8.62
N ILE A 73 3.70 2.70 -9.83
CA ILE A 73 4.43 1.45 -10.05
C ILE A 73 5.84 1.55 -9.49
N LEU A 74 6.54 2.66 -9.71
CA LEU A 74 7.86 2.90 -9.15
C LEU A 74 7.81 2.83 -7.61
N LEU A 75 6.86 3.51 -6.98
CA LEU A 75 6.68 3.44 -5.54
C LEU A 75 6.42 2.00 -5.06
N LEU A 76 5.53 1.27 -5.74
CA LEU A 76 5.25 -0.14 -5.41
C LEU A 76 6.48 -1.04 -5.54
N GLN A 77 7.32 -0.84 -6.57
CA GLN A 77 8.55 -1.60 -6.74
C GLN A 77 9.56 -1.36 -5.61
N GLU A 78 9.57 -0.15 -5.05
CA GLU A 78 10.43 0.20 -3.93
C GLU A 78 9.87 -0.28 -2.57
N MET A 79 8.54 -0.33 -2.43
CA MET A 79 7.87 -0.90 -1.25
C MET A 79 7.92 -2.43 -1.21
N LEU A 80 7.89 -3.10 -2.37
CA LEU A 80 7.79 -4.55 -2.49
C LEU A 80 9.15 -5.23 -2.75
N LYS A 81 10.23 -4.78 -2.10
CA LYS A 81 11.49 -5.53 -2.10
C LYS A 81 11.40 -6.74 -1.16
N PHE A 82 12.02 -7.85 -1.54
CA PHE A 82 12.02 -9.05 -0.72
C PHE A 82 12.77 -8.80 0.61
N ASP A 83 14.02 -8.32 0.53
CA ASP A 83 14.83 -7.92 1.69
C ASP A 83 14.20 -6.69 2.37
N PRO A 84 13.75 -6.78 3.64
CA PRO A 84 13.17 -5.65 4.35
C PRO A 84 14.11 -4.45 4.46
N GLU A 85 15.41 -4.69 4.58
CA GLU A 85 16.41 -3.63 4.73
C GLU A 85 16.65 -2.85 3.42
N LYS A 86 16.21 -3.40 2.28
CA LYS A 86 16.28 -2.75 0.97
C LYS A 86 14.96 -2.07 0.57
N ARG A 87 13.88 -2.23 1.36
CA ARG A 87 12.60 -1.56 1.09
C ARG A 87 12.74 -0.07 1.36
N ILE A 88 12.02 0.73 0.59
CA ILE A 88 11.89 2.17 0.83
C ILE A 88 11.41 2.44 2.26
N THR A 89 12.01 3.43 2.90
CA THR A 89 11.56 3.87 4.23
C THR A 89 10.24 4.63 4.13
N VAL A 90 9.53 4.76 5.24
CA VAL A 90 8.27 5.52 5.27
C VAL A 90 8.52 6.98 4.90
N GLU A 91 9.62 7.57 5.38
CA GLU A 91 10.01 8.95 5.11
C GLU A 91 10.34 9.20 3.63
N GLU A 92 10.95 8.24 2.96
CA GLU A 92 11.24 8.29 1.52
C GLU A 92 9.97 8.07 0.69
N ALA A 93 9.15 7.08 1.08
CA ALA A 93 7.88 6.80 0.42
C ALA A 93 6.95 8.02 0.48
N LEU A 94 6.87 8.68 1.64
CA LEU A 94 6.08 9.89 1.82
C LEU A 94 6.55 11.03 0.91
N LYS A 95 7.84 11.10 0.54
CA LYS A 95 8.39 12.10 -0.38
C LYS A 95 8.23 11.75 -1.86
N HIS A 96 7.80 10.54 -2.19
CA HIS A 96 7.66 10.06 -3.56
C HIS A 96 6.65 10.90 -4.35
N SER A 97 6.94 11.18 -5.64
CA SER A 97 6.13 12.05 -6.52
C SER A 97 4.67 11.59 -6.60
N TYR A 98 4.45 10.26 -6.61
CA TYR A 98 3.11 9.67 -6.58
C TYR A 98 2.20 10.21 -5.46
N LEU A 99 2.75 10.51 -4.29
CA LEU A 99 1.97 10.99 -3.14
C LEU A 99 1.86 12.51 -3.08
N GLU A 100 2.55 13.25 -3.94
CA GLU A 100 2.59 14.72 -3.90
C GLU A 100 1.20 15.33 -4.06
N GLU A 101 0.43 14.87 -5.04
CA GLU A 101 -0.91 15.38 -5.27
C GLU A 101 -1.84 15.09 -4.09
N GLY A 102 -1.82 13.85 -3.58
CA GLY A 102 -2.61 13.47 -2.40
C GLY A 102 -2.24 14.31 -1.18
N ARG A 103 -0.94 14.54 -0.96
CA ARG A 103 -0.41 15.40 0.10
C ARG A 103 -0.93 16.83 -0.04
N MET A 104 -0.84 17.41 -1.24
CA MET A 104 -1.32 18.76 -1.51
C MET A 104 -2.83 18.89 -1.31
N ARG A 105 -3.62 17.91 -1.76
CA ARG A 105 -5.07 17.87 -1.54
C ARG A 105 -5.41 17.83 -0.06
N PHE A 106 -4.76 16.95 0.70
CA PHE A 106 -4.95 16.87 2.16
C PHE A 106 -4.68 18.22 2.84
N HIS A 107 -3.56 18.87 2.50
CA HIS A 107 -3.20 20.18 3.08
C HIS A 107 -4.08 21.34 2.59
N SER A 108 -4.74 21.19 1.43
CA SER A 108 -5.62 22.19 0.87
C SER A 108 -6.99 22.24 1.52
N CYS A 109 -7.53 21.12 2.02
CA CYS A 109 -8.90 21.11 2.56
C CYS A 109 -9.19 20.18 3.75
N MET A 110 -8.35 19.19 4.05
CA MET A 110 -8.67 18.17 5.07
C MET A 110 -7.83 18.28 6.34
N CYS A 111 -6.65 18.90 6.26
CA CYS A 111 -5.75 19.00 7.39
C CYS A 111 -6.19 20.05 8.43
N THR A 112 -5.70 19.88 9.66
CA THR A 112 -5.84 20.85 10.76
C THR A 112 -4.62 21.77 10.90
N CYS A 113 -3.51 21.49 10.19
CA CYS A 113 -2.27 22.26 10.28
C CYS A 113 -2.18 23.45 9.33
N CYS A 114 -3.08 23.55 8.34
CA CYS A 114 -3.17 24.68 7.42
C CYS A 114 -4.49 25.44 7.66
N TYR A 115 -4.51 26.75 7.40
CA TYR A 115 -5.67 27.58 7.65
C TYR A 115 -5.89 28.61 6.54
N THR A 116 -7.12 29.13 6.44
CA THR A 116 -7.44 30.23 5.52
C THR A 116 -7.37 31.55 6.27
N SER A 117 -6.53 32.47 5.78
CA SER A 117 -6.36 33.81 6.36
C SER A 117 -7.60 34.68 6.10
N THR A 118 -7.67 35.84 6.76
CA THR A 118 -8.74 36.83 6.59
C THR A 118 -8.86 37.36 5.15
N ARG A 119 -7.77 37.30 4.38
CA ARG A 119 -7.73 37.63 2.95
C ARG A 119 -8.21 36.50 2.02
N ARG A 120 -8.77 35.43 2.57
CA ARG A 120 -9.17 34.20 1.84
C ARG A 120 -8.03 33.45 1.16
N GLU A 121 -6.79 33.69 1.58
CA GLU A 121 -5.61 32.96 1.12
C GLU A 121 -5.35 31.76 2.04
N ARG A 122 -5.09 30.58 1.46
CA ARG A 122 -4.68 29.39 2.21
C ARG A 122 -3.22 29.55 2.62
N VAL A 123 -2.96 29.50 3.93
CA VAL A 123 -1.62 29.48 4.51
C VAL A 123 -1.26 28.03 4.83
N PHE A 124 -0.21 27.53 4.17
CA PHE A 124 0.24 26.16 4.32
C PHE A 124 1.26 26.01 5.45
N THR A 125 1.26 24.84 6.09
CA THR A 125 2.32 24.43 7.02
C THR A 125 3.67 24.37 6.31
N LYS A 126 4.77 24.55 7.04
CA LYS A 126 6.12 24.34 6.52
C LYS A 126 6.52 22.86 6.49
N LEU A 127 5.86 22.05 7.31
CA LEU A 127 6.12 20.61 7.43
C LEU A 127 4.85 19.87 7.06
N PHE A 128 4.83 19.34 5.84
CA PHE A 128 3.67 18.66 5.27
C PHE A 128 3.50 17.25 5.86
N ASP A 129 4.60 16.61 6.26
CA ASP A 129 4.62 15.26 6.82
C ASP A 129 5.26 15.28 8.22
N PRO A 130 4.58 15.81 9.25
CA PRO A 130 5.12 15.84 10.59
C PRO A 130 5.18 14.44 11.21
N CYS A 131 6.29 14.10 11.87
CA CYS A 131 6.36 12.87 12.65
C CYS A 131 5.37 12.94 13.82
N HIS A 132 4.64 11.84 14.04
CA HIS A 132 3.77 11.74 15.19
C HIS A 132 4.61 11.70 16.48
N ARG A 133 4.23 12.49 17.49
CA ARG A 133 5.02 12.63 18.73
C ARG A 133 4.98 11.39 19.60
N THR A 134 3.89 10.65 19.54
CA THR A 134 3.80 9.34 20.20
C THR A 134 4.06 8.25 19.16
N PRO A 135 4.79 7.19 19.53
CA PRO A 135 4.87 6.02 18.68
C PRO A 135 3.46 5.48 18.41
N PHE A 136 3.31 4.81 17.26
CA PHE A 136 2.11 4.04 16.98
C PHE A 136 1.92 3.01 18.11
N ASP A 137 0.71 2.92 18.66
CA ASP A 137 0.43 1.96 19.74
C ASP A 137 0.36 0.53 19.16
N PRO A 138 1.33 -0.35 19.46
CA PRO A 138 1.35 -1.69 18.91
C PRO A 138 0.35 -2.61 19.62
N MET A 139 -0.46 -2.12 20.56
CA MET A 139 -1.48 -2.93 21.23
C MET A 139 -2.43 -3.59 20.22
N TRP A 140 -2.74 -2.92 19.11
CA TRP A 140 -3.51 -3.54 18.03
C TRP A 140 -2.77 -4.74 17.39
N GLU A 141 -1.48 -4.63 17.11
CA GLU A 141 -0.68 -5.76 16.60
C GLU A 141 -0.55 -6.90 17.62
N LYS A 142 -0.41 -6.56 18.91
CA LYS A 142 -0.40 -7.54 19.99
C LYS A 142 -1.73 -8.27 20.08
N GLU A 143 -2.84 -7.57 19.94
CA GLU A 143 -4.17 -8.18 19.93
C GLU A 143 -4.35 -9.09 18.71
N LEU A 144 -3.90 -8.67 17.52
CA LEU A 144 -3.87 -9.52 16.33
C LEU A 144 -2.99 -10.77 16.51
N SER A 145 -1.83 -10.65 17.16
CA SER A 145 -0.92 -11.78 17.37
C SER A 145 -1.51 -12.87 18.29
N ARG A 146 -2.55 -12.51 19.06
CA ARG A 146 -3.32 -13.45 19.92
C ARG A 146 -4.42 -14.18 19.16
N LEU A 147 -4.78 -13.70 17.98
CA LEU A 147 -5.80 -14.30 17.13
C LEU A 147 -5.21 -15.46 16.32
N SER A 148 -6.00 -16.51 16.17
CA SER A 148 -5.70 -17.58 15.23
C SER A 148 -5.74 -17.07 13.79
N MET A 149 -5.09 -17.79 12.85
CA MET A 149 -5.16 -17.45 11.42
C MET A 149 -6.60 -17.38 10.88
N PHE A 150 -7.53 -18.11 11.48
CA PHE A 150 -8.95 -18.09 11.09
C PHE A 150 -9.64 -16.79 11.56
N GLU A 151 -9.38 -16.36 12.79
CA GLU A 151 -9.86 -15.10 13.33
C GLU A 151 -9.26 -13.90 12.60
N LEU A 152 -7.95 -13.95 12.28
CA LEU A 152 -7.28 -12.92 11.47
C LEU A 152 -7.95 -12.73 10.10
N ARG A 153 -8.25 -13.82 9.38
CA ARG A 153 -8.98 -13.74 8.10
C ARG A 153 -10.34 -13.07 8.24
N THR A 154 -11.03 -13.34 9.34
CA THR A 154 -12.36 -12.78 9.62
C THR A 154 -12.25 -11.29 9.92
N VAL A 155 -11.32 -10.88 10.77
CA VAL A 155 -11.05 -9.46 11.07
C VAL A 155 -10.70 -8.69 9.81
N PHE A 156 -9.70 -9.14 9.04
CA PHE A 156 -9.29 -8.44 7.82
C PHE A 156 -10.39 -8.41 6.74
N SER A 157 -11.19 -9.48 6.61
CA SER A 157 -12.32 -9.51 5.67
C SER A 157 -13.44 -8.55 6.08
N ILE A 158 -13.75 -8.45 7.37
CA ILE A 158 -14.79 -7.55 7.88
C ILE A 158 -14.32 -6.10 7.77
N THR A 159 -13.11 -5.78 8.24
CA THR A 159 -12.57 -4.42 8.18
C THR A 159 -12.40 -3.93 6.75
N TYR A 160 -11.98 -4.79 5.82
CA TYR A 160 -11.92 -4.43 4.40
C TYR A 160 -13.32 -4.19 3.81
N GLY A 161 -14.30 -5.01 4.16
CA GLY A 161 -15.70 -4.83 3.74
C GLY A 161 -16.31 -3.53 4.26
N GLU A 162 -16.01 -3.17 5.51
CA GLU A 162 -16.43 -1.91 6.13
C GLU A 162 -15.72 -0.70 5.51
N PHE A 163 -14.40 -0.79 5.28
CA PHE A 163 -13.62 0.25 4.62
C PHE A 163 -14.08 0.49 3.18
N ALA A 164 -14.28 -0.57 2.39
CA ALA A 164 -14.73 -0.47 1.00
C ALA A 164 -16.16 0.10 0.88
N ASN A 165 -16.98 -0.03 1.92
CA ASN A 165 -18.31 0.54 2.00
C ASN A 165 -18.35 1.88 2.76
N SER A 166 -17.22 2.38 3.25
CA SER A 166 -17.11 3.63 4.00
C SER A 166 -17.18 4.84 3.06
N SER A 167 -18.00 5.83 3.41
CA SER A 167 -18.19 7.06 2.63
C SER A 167 -17.02 8.04 2.68
N VAL A 168 -15.94 7.74 3.42
CA VAL A 168 -14.80 8.64 3.63
C VAL A 168 -13.99 8.91 2.34
N ALA A 169 -14.24 8.18 1.25
CA ALA A 169 -13.54 8.35 -0.03
C ALA A 169 -14.47 8.25 -1.26
N GLN A 170 -15.69 8.81 -1.21
CA GLN A 170 -16.44 8.97 -2.46
C GLN A 170 -15.76 10.06 -3.31
N ALA A 171 -15.20 9.66 -4.46
CA ALA A 171 -14.55 10.56 -5.43
C ALA A 171 -15.45 11.73 -5.88
N SER A 172 -16.76 11.61 -5.68
CA SER A 172 -17.78 12.62 -5.96
C SER A 172 -17.90 13.74 -4.91
N GLU A 173 -17.31 13.60 -3.73
CA GLU A 173 -17.31 14.65 -2.69
C GLU A 173 -16.02 15.50 -2.70
N LEU A 174 -15.10 15.21 -3.61
CA LEU A 174 -13.90 16.01 -3.82
C LEU A 174 -14.23 17.27 -4.63
N PRO A 175 -13.71 18.46 -4.25
CA PRO A 175 -13.79 19.63 -5.12
C PRO A 175 -13.14 19.30 -6.47
N PRO A 176 -13.68 19.78 -7.59
CA PRO A 176 -13.17 19.44 -8.91
C PRO A 176 -11.69 19.77 -9.01
N SER A 177 -10.91 18.78 -9.45
CA SER A 177 -9.50 18.98 -9.83
C SER A 177 -9.40 20.15 -10.81
N PRO A 178 -8.47 21.10 -10.62
CA PRO A 178 -8.21 22.17 -11.59
C PRO A 178 -7.81 21.64 -12.97
N ASN A 179 -7.31 20.41 -13.04
CA ASN A 179 -7.05 19.70 -14.27
C ASN A 179 -8.19 18.71 -14.50
N ALA A 180 -9.00 18.98 -15.52
CA ALA A 180 -9.96 18.02 -16.04
C ALA A 180 -9.21 16.74 -16.43
N TRP A 181 -9.76 15.62 -16.00
CA TRP A 181 -9.24 14.29 -16.29
C TRP A 181 -9.68 13.95 -17.72
N ASP A 182 -8.76 14.08 -18.69
CA ASP A 182 -8.91 13.49 -20.04
C ASP A 182 -8.46 12.02 -20.04
#